data_AF-A0A2P4YEP0-F1
#
_entry.id   AF-A0A2P4YEP0-F1
#
_cell.length_a   1.000
_cell.length_b   1.000
_cell.length_c   1.000
_cell.angle_alpha   90.00
_cell.angle_beta   90.00
_cell.angle_gamma   90.00
#
_symmetry.space_group_name_H-M   'P 1'
#
loop_
_entity.id
_entity.type
_entity.pdbx_description
1 polymer ?
#
loop_
_entity_poly.entity_id
_entity_poly.type
_entity_poly.pdbx_seq_one_letter_code
_entity_poly.pdbx_strand_id
1 'polypeptide(L)'
;MNSTDNKTKRKDFVVALNSHIDKGLLLLKTHEGSIKKEENARFIAELFLAALRSEEYRELDSSKKVVIVTDNAPAHSGIEELAFKVLAEDGIVNLNRLAILRLGPYSPMLNPVEGC
;
A
#
# COMPACT_ATOMS: atom_id res chain seq x y z
N MET A 1 -0.48 -6.54 -29.32
CA MET A 1 -1.06 -7.28 -28.17
C MET A 1 -2.56 -7.01 -28.14
N ASN A 2 -3.40 -8.05 -28.16
CA ASN A 2 -4.86 -7.93 -28.23
C ASN A 2 -5.47 -7.66 -26.83
N SER A 3 -6.50 -6.82 -26.78
CA SER A 3 -7.26 -6.48 -25.56
C SER A 3 -7.78 -7.73 -24.82
N THR A 4 -8.17 -8.76 -25.56
CA THR A 4 -8.67 -10.03 -24.99
C THR A 4 -7.60 -10.80 -24.21
N ASP A 5 -6.35 -10.77 -24.69
CA ASP A 5 -5.22 -11.44 -24.03
C ASP A 5 -4.89 -10.74 -22.71
N ASN A 6 -4.91 -9.40 -22.70
CA ASN A 6 -4.68 -8.61 -21.49
C ASN A 6 -5.78 -8.84 -20.44
N LYS A 7 -7.05 -8.97 -20.88
CA LYS A 7 -8.17 -9.26 -19.99
C LYS A 7 -8.04 -10.64 -19.34
N THR A 8 -7.58 -11.63 -20.10
CA THR A 8 -7.35 -12.99 -19.60
C THR A 8 -6.22 -13.02 -18.58
N LYS A 9 -5.06 -12.42 -18.91
CA LYS A 9 -3.92 -12.31 -17.98
C LYS A 9 -4.27 -11.61 -16.67
N ARG A 10 -5.09 -10.55 -16.72
CA ARG A 10 -5.57 -9.87 -15.50
C ARG A 10 -6.44 -10.78 -14.64
N LYS A 11 -7.32 -11.57 -15.27
CA LYS A 11 -8.18 -12.50 -14.56
C LYS A 11 -7.36 -13.56 -13.84
N ASP A 12 -6.37 -14.12 -14.52
CA ASP A 12 -5.47 -15.13 -13.95
C ASP A 12 -4.63 -14.54 -12.80
N PHE A 13 -4.14 -13.31 -12.97
CA PHE A 13 -3.42 -12.59 -11.93
C PHE A 13 -4.28 -12.36 -10.67
N VAL A 14 -5.53 -11.92 -10.83
CA VAL A 14 -6.46 -11.75 -9.71
C VAL A 14 -6.75 -13.08 -9.01
N VAL A 15 -6.91 -14.18 -9.76
CA VAL A 15 -7.10 -15.51 -9.16
C VAL A 15 -5.89 -15.93 -8.33
N ALA A 16 -4.66 -15.72 -8.83
CA ALA A 16 -3.44 -16.00 -8.09
C ALA A 16 -3.38 -15.18 -6.80
N LEU A 17 -3.68 -13.88 -6.86
CA LEU A 17 -3.66 -12.99 -5.70
C LEU A 17 -4.70 -13.32 -4.64
N ASN A 18 -5.89 -13.79 -5.05
CA ASN A 18 -6.91 -14.23 -4.10
C ASN A 18 -6.40 -15.35 -3.17
N SER A 19 -5.43 -16.17 -3.63
CA SER A 19 -4.79 -17.20 -2.79
C SER A 19 -3.87 -16.64 -1.70
N HIS A 20 -3.60 -15.33 -1.70
CA HIS A 20 -2.80 -14.63 -0.69
C HIS A 20 -3.64 -13.78 0.27
N ILE A 21 -4.97 -13.72 0.10
CA ILE A 21 -5.85 -12.97 1.02
C ILE A 21 -5.69 -13.50 2.44
N ASP A 22 -5.78 -14.82 2.62
CA ASP A 22 -5.60 -15.49 3.91
C ASP A 22 -4.15 -15.47 4.43
N LYS A 23 -3.22 -14.88 3.65
CA LYS A 23 -1.78 -14.76 3.99
C LYS A 23 -1.38 -13.33 4.36
N GLY A 24 -2.34 -12.42 4.53
CA GLY A 24 -2.07 -11.04 4.97
C GLY A 24 -2.02 -9.99 3.85
N LEU A 25 -2.60 -10.27 2.68
CA LEU A 25 -2.81 -9.23 1.66
C LEU A 25 -3.90 -8.23 2.11
N LEU A 26 -3.50 -7.01 2.45
CA LEU A 26 -4.43 -5.98 2.97
C LEU A 26 -5.17 -5.20 1.88
N LEU A 27 -4.46 -4.76 0.85
CA LEU A 27 -5.02 -3.96 -0.23
C LEU A 27 -4.20 -4.14 -1.51
N LEU A 28 -4.90 -4.32 -2.62
CA LEU A 28 -4.33 -4.32 -3.96
C LEU A 28 -5.13 -3.39 -4.85
N LYS A 29 -4.42 -2.54 -5.61
CA LYS A 29 -5.00 -1.76 -6.69
C LYS A 29 -4.14 -1.88 -7.94
N THR A 30 -4.76 -2.21 -9.06
CA THR A 30 -4.10 -2.23 -10.37
C THR A 30 -4.25 -0.86 -11.03
N HIS A 31 -3.18 -0.37 -11.65
CA HIS A 31 -3.17 0.87 -12.42
C HIS A 31 -2.75 0.61 -13.87
N GLU A 32 -3.26 1.42 -14.80
CA GLU A 32 -2.78 1.43 -16.19
C GLU A 32 -1.97 2.70 -16.47
N GLY A 33 -0.76 2.54 -16.98
CA GLY A 33 0.14 3.67 -17.23
C GLY A 33 0.81 4.19 -15.96
N SER A 34 1.42 5.36 -16.07
CA SER A 34 2.21 5.96 -14.98
C SER A 34 1.33 6.37 -13.80
N ILE A 35 1.78 6.02 -12.59
CA ILE A 35 1.15 6.44 -11.34
C ILE A 35 1.71 7.81 -10.95
N LYS A 36 0.84 8.78 -10.72
CA LYS A 36 1.22 10.11 -10.21
C LYS A 36 1.43 10.07 -8.70
N LYS A 37 2.14 11.08 -8.21
CA LYS A 37 2.51 11.17 -6.79
C LYS A 37 1.27 11.25 -5.89
N GLU A 38 0.25 11.98 -6.31
CA GLU A 38 -1.02 12.15 -5.59
C GLU A 38 -1.81 10.84 -5.52
N GLU A 39 -1.82 10.07 -6.61
CA GLU A 39 -2.46 8.75 -6.67
C GLU A 39 -1.76 7.77 -5.73
N ASN A 40 -0.43 7.82 -5.69
CA ASN A 40 0.33 7.01 -4.76
C ASN A 40 0.10 7.44 -3.29
N ALA A 41 -0.04 8.74 -3.02
CA ALA A 41 -0.34 9.23 -1.67
C ALA A 41 -1.72 8.77 -1.20
N ARG A 42 -2.71 8.81 -2.10
CA ARG A 42 -4.05 8.26 -1.87
C ARG A 42 -3.98 6.77 -1.58
N PHE A 43 -3.19 6.02 -2.33
CA PHE A 43 -3.01 4.59 -2.09
C PHE A 43 -2.41 4.30 -0.70
N ILE A 44 -1.38 5.05 -0.27
CA ILE A 44 -0.81 4.92 1.08
C ILE A 44 -1.85 5.21 2.17
N ALA A 45 -2.67 6.24 1.97
CA ALA A 45 -3.77 6.57 2.89
C ALA A 45 -4.80 5.43 2.98
N GLU A 46 -5.21 4.87 1.85
CA GLU A 46 -6.15 3.74 1.81
C GLU A 46 -5.56 2.46 2.40
N LEU A 47 -4.27 2.19 2.17
CA LEU A 47 -3.55 1.07 2.77
C LEU A 47 -3.51 1.19 4.30
N PHE A 48 -3.27 2.40 4.83
CA PHE A 48 -3.36 2.67 6.26
C PHE A 48 -4.76 2.38 6.80
N LEU A 49 -5.81 2.86 6.13
CA LEU A 49 -7.20 2.60 6.53
C LEU A 49 -7.56 1.12 6.46
N ALA A 50 -7.06 0.39 5.46
CA ALA A 50 -7.22 -1.06 5.33
C ALA A 50 -6.55 -1.78 6.51
N ALA A 51 -5.31 -1.41 6.85
CA ALA A 51 -4.60 -1.94 8.00
C ALA A 51 -5.34 -1.68 9.31
N LEU A 52 -5.87 -0.47 9.54
CA LEU A 52 -6.67 -0.16 10.73
C LEU A 52 -7.94 -1.01 10.86
N ARG A 53 -8.47 -1.51 9.74
CA ARG A 53 -9.70 -2.31 9.68
C ARG A 53 -9.45 -3.81 9.75
N SER A 54 -8.19 -4.25 9.60
CA SER A 54 -7.84 -5.68 9.65
C SER A 54 -8.13 -6.26 11.04
N GLU A 55 -8.48 -7.53 11.10
CA GLU A 55 -8.79 -8.21 12.37
C GLU A 55 -7.55 -8.27 13.25
N GLU A 56 -6.39 -8.60 12.67
CA GLU A 56 -5.12 -8.70 13.36
C GLU A 56 -4.74 -7.39 14.04
N TYR A 57 -4.94 -6.26 13.36
CA TYR A 57 -4.61 -4.96 13.94
C TYR A 57 -5.61 -4.52 15.01
N ARG A 58 -6.90 -4.87 14.87
CA ARG A 58 -7.94 -4.54 15.86
C ARG A 58 -7.77 -5.28 17.18
N GLU A 59 -7.11 -6.44 17.16
CA GLU A 59 -6.74 -7.19 18.37
C GLU A 59 -5.52 -6.60 19.10
N LEU A 60 -4.76 -5.71 18.45
CA LEU A 60 -3.62 -5.04 19.06
C LEU A 60 -4.04 -3.88 19.97
N ASP A 61 -3.21 -3.59 20.96
CA ASP A 61 -3.39 -2.43 21.83
C ASP A 61 -3.32 -1.10 21.04
N SER A 62 -4.06 -0.11 21.54
CA SER A 62 -4.18 1.23 20.94
C SER A 62 -2.86 1.99 20.81
N SER A 63 -1.82 1.62 21.57
CA SER A 63 -0.46 2.19 21.44
C SER A 63 0.29 1.76 20.17
N LYS A 64 -0.16 0.70 19.50
CA LYS A 64 0.53 0.17 18.31
C LYS A 64 0.31 1.06 17.09
N LYS A 65 1.37 1.22 16.30
CA LYS A 65 1.38 1.97 15.04
C LYS A 65 1.32 1.03 13.84
N VAL A 66 0.75 1.50 12.74
CA VAL A 66 0.92 0.92 11.41
C VAL A 66 2.16 1.56 10.79
N VAL A 67 3.11 0.73 10.36
CA VAL A 67 4.29 1.18 9.62
C VAL A 67 4.13 0.76 8.18
N ILE A 68 4.04 1.73 7.27
CA ILE A 68 4.03 1.48 5.83
C ILE A 68 5.46 1.65 5.32
N VAL A 69 5.99 0.59 4.70
CA VAL A 69 7.35 0.58 4.15
C VAL A 69 7.27 0.84 2.64
N THR A 70 8.07 1.78 2.16
CA THR A 70 8.19 2.10 0.73
C THR A 70 9.64 1.94 0.27
N ASP A 71 9.84 1.55 -0.98
CA ASP A 71 11.17 1.58 -1.59
C ASP A 71 11.62 3.02 -1.86
N ASN A 72 12.87 3.18 -2.33
CA ASN A 72 13.43 4.51 -2.56
C ASN A 72 13.03 5.17 -3.89
N ALA A 73 12.01 4.69 -4.60
CA ALA A 73 11.67 5.21 -5.93
C ALA A 73 11.42 6.74 -5.94
N PRO A 74 11.76 7.46 -7.03
CA PRO A 74 11.52 8.90 -7.12
C PRO A 74 10.05 9.29 -6.89
N ALA A 75 9.11 8.44 -7.30
CA ALA A 75 7.68 8.62 -7.08
C ALA A 75 7.28 8.65 -5.59
N HIS A 76 8.12 8.12 -4.69
CA HIS A 76 7.92 8.11 -3.25
C HIS A 76 8.53 9.33 -2.54
N SER A 77 9.18 10.22 -3.28
CA SER A 77 9.83 11.38 -2.68
C SER A 77 8.84 12.38 -2.10
N GLY A 78 8.75 12.52 -0.78
CA GLY A 78 7.77 13.39 -0.11
C GLY A 78 6.35 12.82 -0.18
N ILE A 79 6.23 11.49 -0.24
CA ILE A 79 4.95 10.79 -0.16
C ILE A 79 4.38 10.85 1.25
N GLU A 80 5.24 10.98 2.24
CA GLU A 80 4.90 11.03 3.65
C GLU A 80 3.99 12.22 3.93
N GLU A 81 4.45 13.42 3.59
CA GLU A 81 3.70 14.66 3.76
C GLU A 81 2.36 14.65 3.00
N LEU A 82 2.37 14.15 1.75
CA LEU A 82 1.15 14.07 0.95
C LEU A 82 0.15 13.07 1.51
N ALA A 83 0.59 11.91 1.99
CA ALA A 83 -0.30 10.92 2.59
C ALA A 83 -0.95 11.47 3.87
N PHE A 84 -0.18 12.17 4.72
CA PHE A 84 -0.73 12.86 5.89
C PHE A 84 -1.75 13.93 5.50
N LYS A 85 -1.45 14.72 4.46
CA LYS A 85 -2.37 15.72 3.92
C LYS A 85 -3.68 15.09 3.44
N VAL A 86 -3.60 14.04 2.62
CA VAL A 86 -4.78 13.32 2.11
C VAL A 86 -5.64 12.80 3.26
N LEU A 87 -5.04 12.17 4.27
CA LEU A 87 -5.79 11.66 5.43
C LEU A 87 -6.42 12.79 6.26
N ALA A 88 -5.72 13.90 6.45
CA ALA A 88 -6.25 15.06 7.16
C ALA A 88 -7.43 15.72 6.42
N GLU A 89 -7.33 15.86 5.09
CA GLU A 89 -8.40 16.37 4.23
C GLU A 89 -9.63 15.47 4.24
N ASP A 90 -9.43 14.16 4.31
CA ASP A 90 -10.50 13.16 4.46
C ASP A 90 -11.09 13.10 5.90
N GLY A 91 -10.61 13.95 6.82
CA GLY A 91 -11.10 14.02 8.20
C GLY A 91 -10.68 12.83 9.08
N ILE A 92 -9.65 12.09 8.69
CA ILE A 92 -9.19 10.91 9.41
C ILE A 92 -8.44 11.33 10.68
N VAL A 93 -9.05 11.07 11.82
CA VAL A 93 -8.42 11.13 13.15
C VAL A 93 -7.63 9.81 13.36
N ASN A 94 -6.51 9.84 14.11
CA ASN A 94 -5.52 8.75 14.33
C ASN A 94 -4.23 8.80 13.49
N LEU A 95 -3.86 9.96 12.93
CA LEU A 95 -2.60 10.13 12.20
C LEU A 95 -1.35 9.79 13.04
N ASN A 96 -1.43 9.93 14.36
CA ASN A 96 -0.35 9.54 15.29
C ASN A 96 -0.03 8.02 15.25
N ARG A 97 -0.94 7.20 14.71
CA ARG A 97 -0.77 5.75 14.54
C ARG A 97 -0.14 5.38 13.20
N LEU A 98 0.04 6.33 12.28
CA LEU A 98 0.72 6.11 11.01
C LEU A 98 2.21 6.46 11.14
N ALA A 99 3.07 5.57 10.68
CA ALA A 99 4.46 5.85 10.37
C ALA A 99 4.76 5.39 8.94
N ILE A 100 5.54 6.16 8.20
CA ILE A 100 6.00 5.79 6.86
C ILE A 100 7.51 5.67 6.91
N LEU A 101 8.02 4.52 6.49
CA LEU A 101 9.45 4.21 6.44
C LEU A 101 9.88 4.05 4.99
N ARG A 102 10.78 4.92 4.54
CA ARG A 102 11.39 4.81 3.22
C ARG A 102 12.71 4.06 3.31
N LEU A 103 12.84 3.00 2.54
CA LEU A 103 14.07 2.22 2.45
C LEU A 103 15.16 3.00 1.70
N GLY A 104 16.41 2.63 1.95
CA GLY A 104 17.56 3.16 1.21
C GLY A 104 17.56 2.72 -0.26
N PRO A 105 18.32 3.41 -1.14
CA PRO A 105 18.51 2.99 -2.52
C PRO A 105 18.95 1.52 -2.62
N TYR A 106 18.49 0.83 -3.67
CA TYR A 106 18.95 -0.52 -4.03
C TYR A 106 18.88 -1.54 -2.88
N SER A 107 17.84 -1.45 -2.04
CA SER A 107 17.66 -2.32 -0.88
C SER A 107 16.45 -3.27 -0.98
N PRO A 108 16.20 -3.95 -2.12
CA PRO A 108 15.04 -4.84 -2.26
C PRO A 108 15.11 -6.04 -1.29
N MET A 109 16.31 -6.48 -0.90
CA MET A 109 16.48 -7.52 0.13
C MET A 109 15.92 -7.14 1.51
N LEU A 110 15.67 -5.84 1.74
CA LEU A 110 15.05 -5.33 2.98
C LEU A 110 13.55 -5.09 2.83
N ASN A 111 12.97 -5.37 1.66
CA ASN A 111 11.54 -5.22 1.39
C ASN A 111 10.88 -6.62 1.37
N PRO A 112 10.17 -7.03 2.44
CA PRO A 112 9.64 -8.40 2.56
C PRO A 112 8.69 -8.81 1.42
N VAL A 113 8.02 -7.85 0.77
CA VAL A 113 7.10 -8.13 -0.35
C VAL A 113 7.81 -8.69 -1.58
N GLU A 114 9.13 -8.48 -1.72
CA GLU A 114 9.91 -9.00 -2.84
C GLU A 114 10.12 -10.53 -2.77
N GLY A 115 9.89 -11.13 -1.60
CA GLY A 115 9.99 -12.58 -1.38
C GLY A 115 8.66 -13.31 -1.27
N CYS A 116 7.53 -12.63 -1.51
CA CYS A 116 6.18 -13.17 -1.38
C CYS A 116 5.71 -14.00 -2.59
#